data_AF-A0A973KMV5-F1
#
_entry.id   AF-A0A973KMV5-F1
#
_cell.length_a   1.000
_cell.length_b   1.000
_cell.length_c   1.000
_cell.angle_alpha   90.00
_cell.angle_beta   90.00
_cell.angle_gamma   90.00
#
_symmetry.space_group_name_H-M   'P 1'
#
loop_
_entity.id
_entity.type
_entity.pdbx_description
1 polymer ?
#
loop_
_entity_poly.entity_id
_entity_poly.type
_entity_poly.pdbx_seq_one_letter_code
_entity_poly.pdbx_strand_id
1 'polypeptide(L)' 'EWVGELLATAAGRVLDERFSPSAGEHCNRCSFRGACSARAEGQHVVE' A
#
# COMPACT_ATOMS: atom_id res chain seq x y z
N GLU A 1 18.50 14.73 8.09
CA GLU A 1 17.11 15.23 8.26
C GLU A 1 16.18 14.04 8.06
N TRP A 2 15.64 13.48 9.15
CA TRP A 2 15.01 12.15 9.10
C TRP A 2 13.72 12.10 8.26
N VAL A 3 12.97 13.21 8.21
CA VAL A 3 11.75 13.31 7.41
C VAL A 3 12.08 13.20 5.93
N GLY A 4 13.15 13.87 5.47
CA GLY A 4 13.59 13.82 4.08
C GLY A 4 13.94 12.39 3.65
N GLU A 5 14.66 11.65 4.49
CA GLU A 5 15.02 10.25 4.20
C GLU A 5 13.81 9.31 4.18
N LEU A 6 12.86 9.50 5.10
CA LEU A 6 11.60 8.75 5.12
C LEU A 6 10.80 8.96 3.82
N LEU A 7 10.64 10.22 3.40
CA LEU A 7 9.90 10.56 2.20
C LEU A 7 10.60 10.06 0.93
N ALA A 8 11.93 10.21 0.85
CA ALA A 8 12.72 9.70 -0.28
C ALA A 8 12.56 8.18 -0.43
N THR A 9 12.61 7.44 0.69
CA THR A 9 12.43 5.98 0.69
C THR A 9 11.01 5.57 0.26
N ALA A 10 9.99 6.26 0.76
CA ALA A 10 8.60 6.00 0.38
C ALA A 10 8.34 6.29 -1.10
N ALA A 11 8.83 7.44 -1.59
CA ALA A 11 8.69 7.85 -2.99
C ALA A 11 9.36 6.84 -3.93
N GLY A 12 10.57 6.36 -3.60
CA GLY A 12 11.26 5.33 -4.39
C GLY A 12 10.42 4.08 -4.61
N ARG A 13 9.78 3.56 -3.56
CA ARG A 13 8.91 2.36 -3.66
C ARG A 13 7.71 2.55 -4.58
N VAL A 14 7.13 3.75 -4.60
CA VAL A 14 5.98 4.09 -5.48
C VAL A 14 6.46 4.19 -6.92
N LEU A 15 7.57 4.89 -7.16
CA LEU A 15 8.16 5.07 -8.49
C LEU A 15 8.64 3.75 -9.10
N ASP A 16 9.14 2.83 -8.28
CA ASP A 16 9.55 1.50 -8.71
C ASP A 16 8.38 0.54 -8.95
N GLU A 17 7.12 0.99 -8.78
CA GLU A 17 5.90 0.17 -8.85
C GLU A 17 5.91 -1.03 -7.88
N ARG A 18 6.79 -0.99 -6.87
CA ARG A 18 6.95 -2.03 -5.83
C ARG A 18 6.14 -1.74 -4.57
N PHE A 19 5.17 -0.84 -4.68
CA PHE A 19 4.29 -0.54 -3.56
C PHE A 19 3.33 -1.70 -3.31
N SER A 20 3.51 -2.40 -2.20
CA SER A 20 2.56 -3.39 -1.68
C SER A 20 2.00 -2.91 -0.34
N PRO A 21 0.67 -2.76 -0.19
CA PRO A 21 0.08 -2.32 1.05
C PRO A 21 0.29 -3.35 2.16
N SER A 22 0.47 -2.89 3.40
CA SER A 22 0.46 -3.73 4.60
C SER A 22 -0.84 -3.52 5.36
N ALA A 23 -1.54 -4.60 5.69
CA ALA A 23 -2.78 -4.51 6.47
C ALA A 23 -2.49 -4.12 7.93
N GLY A 24 -3.37 -3.31 8.53
CA GLY A 24 -3.31 -2.89 9.92
C GLY A 24 -4.54 -2.10 10.36
N GLU A 25 -4.49 -1.50 11.55
CA GLU A 25 -5.65 -0.82 12.18
C GLU A 25 -6.32 0.25 11.30
N HIS A 26 -5.55 0.93 10.46
CA HIS A 26 -6.07 1.97 9.57
C HIS A 26 -6.93 1.43 8.42
N CYS A 27 -6.86 0.13 8.11
CA CYS A 27 -7.66 -0.47 7.05
C CYS A 27 -9.16 -0.28 7.26
N ASN A 28 -9.62 -0.25 8.52
CA ASN A 28 -11.04 -0.08 8.85
C ASN A 28 -11.62 1.28 8.44
N ARG A 29 -10.76 2.27 8.14
CA ARG A 29 -11.16 3.60 7.64
C ARG A 29 -10.66 3.90 6.23
N CYS A 30 -10.01 2.94 5.57
CA CYS A 30 -9.45 3.14 4.24
C CYS A 30 -10.54 3.00 3.17
N SER A 31 -10.73 4.04 2.36
CA SER A 31 -11.72 4.03 1.26
C SER A 31 -11.44 2.94 0.21
N PHE A 32 -10.19 2.49 0.09
CA PHE A 32 -9.78 1.45 -0.86
C PHE A 32 -9.81 0.03 -0.26
N ARG A 33 -10.28 -0.15 0.99
CA ARG A 33 -10.26 -1.45 1.70
C ARG A 33 -10.82 -2.62 0.86
N GLY A 34 -11.90 -2.39 0.11
CA GLY A 34 -12.56 -3.43 -0.70
C GLY A 34 -11.75 -3.89 -1.92
N ALA A 35 -10.85 -3.05 -2.44
CA ALA A 35 -10.01 -3.35 -3.60
C ALA A 35 -8.54 -3.62 -3.22
N CYS A 36 -8.20 -3.57 -1.93
CA CYS A 36 -6.81 -3.67 -1.48
C CYS A 36 -6.28 -5.10 -1.61
N SER A 37 -5.16 -5.28 -2.33
CA SER A 37 -4.49 -6.57 -2.53
C SER A 37 -3.87 -7.17 -1.27
N ALA A 38 -3.76 -6.40 -0.17
CA ALA A 38 -3.39 -6.93 1.15
C ALA A 38 -4.55 -7.63 1.87
N ARG A 39 -5.74 -7.68 1.26
CA ARG A 39 -6.94 -8.33 1.77
C ARG A 39 -7.34 -9.44 0.81
N ALA A 40 -7.84 -10.55 1.34
CA ALA A 40 -8.24 -11.70 0.52
C ALA A 40 -9.26 -11.29 -0.56
N GLU A 41 -10.19 -10.40 -0.20
CA GLU A 41 -11.23 -9.90 -1.08
C GLU A 41 -10.68 -9.11 -2.30
N GLY A 42 -9.51 -8.48 -2.16
CA GLY A 42 -8.85 -7.71 -3.23
C GLY A 42 -7.81 -8.50 -4.03
N GLN A 43 -7.64 -9.80 -3.77
CA GLN A 43 -6.67 -10.67 -4.45
C GLN A 43 -7.26 -11.47 -5.62
N HIS A 44 -8.44 -11.10 -6.12
CA HIS A 44 -9.02 -11.78 -7.28
C HIS A 44 -8.13 -11.62 -8.51
N VAL A 45 -7.65 -12.75 -9.05
CA VAL A 45 -6.93 -12.81 -10.33
C VAL A 45 -7.97 -12.96 -11.44
N VAL A 46 -7.88 -12.12 -12.47
CA VAL A 46 -8.68 -12.25 -13.69
C VAL A 46 -7.87 -13.06 -14.70
N GLU A 47 -8.45 -14.13 -15.23
CA GLU A 47 -7.86 -14.97 -16.29
C GLU A 47 -8.01 -14.34 -17.68
#